data_AF-C9L7L0-F1
#
_entry.id   AF-C9L7L0-F1
#
_cell.length_a   1.000
_cell.length_b   1.000
_cell.length_c   1.000
_cell.angle_alpha   90.00
_cell.angle_beta   90.00
_cell.angle_gamma   90.00
#
_symmetry.space_group_name_H-M   'P 1'
#
loop_
_entity.id
_entity.type
_entity.pdbx_description
1 polymer ?
#
loop_
_entity_poly.entity_id
_entity_poly.type
_entity_poly.pdbx_seq_one_letter_code
_entity_poly.pdbx_strand_id
1 'polypeptide(L)' 'MKMENKKPPLGILPRKIHDSMRLEGLKAAIIRYVNASCEIDPEWVKEYNELIKKVGD' A
#
# COMPACT_ATOMS: atom_id res chain seq x y z
N MET A 1 12.21 -19.26 -23.57
CA MET A 1 11.61 -19.84 -22.35
C MET A 1 11.56 -18.74 -21.29
N LYS A 2 10.39 -18.16 -20.98
CA LYS A 2 10.28 -17.11 -19.95
C LYS A 2 10.36 -17.79 -18.59
N MET A 3 11.44 -17.56 -17.83
CA MET A 3 11.49 -17.93 -16.43
C MET A 3 10.55 -16.98 -15.69
N GLU A 4 9.33 -17.44 -15.43
CA GLU A 4 8.48 -16.77 -14.44
C GLU A 4 9.23 -16.87 -13.11
N ASN A 5 9.79 -15.74 -12.66
CA ASN A 5 10.25 -15.57 -11.29
C ASN A 5 9.02 -15.65 -10.39
N LYS A 6 8.52 -16.87 -10.14
CA LYS A 6 7.52 -17.16 -9.11
C LYS A 6 8.21 -16.88 -7.79
N LYS A 7 8.14 -15.62 -7.36
CA LYS A 7 8.50 -15.25 -6.00
C LYS A 7 7.76 -16.25 -5.10
N PRO A 8 8.45 -16.91 -4.15
CA PRO A 8 7.75 -17.74 -3.19
C PRO A 8 6.62 -16.90 -2.58
N PRO A 9 5.48 -17.50 -2.24
CA PRO A 9 4.41 -16.76 -1.58
C PRO A 9 5.05 -16.02 -0.41
N LEU A 10 4.91 -14.70 -0.41
CA LEU A 10 5.30 -13.88 0.73
C LEU A 10 4.55 -14.51 1.90
N GLY A 11 5.28 -15.22 2.77
CA GLY A 11 4.68 -15.93 3.90
C GLY A 11 3.78 -14.98 4.70
N ILE A 12 2.97 -15.51 5.60
CA ILE A 12 2.03 -14.68 6.36
C ILE A 12 2.82 -13.62 7.14
N LEU A 13 2.71 -12.36 6.71
CA LEU A 13 3.30 -11.21 7.39
C LEU A 13 2.46 -10.90 8.63
N PRO A 14 3.10 -10.59 9.77
CA PRO A 14 2.38 -10.02 10.91
C PRO A 14 1.59 -8.80 10.47
N ARG A 15 0.31 -8.74 10.87
CA ARG A 15 -0.62 -7.68 10.42
C ARG A 15 -0.06 -6.28 10.60
N LYS A 16 0.60 -6.00 11.73
CA LYS A 16 1.22 -4.68 11.99
C LYS A 16 2.29 -4.31 10.96
N ILE A 17 3.12 -5.27 10.54
CA ILE A 17 4.16 -5.05 9.53
C ILE A 17 3.52 -4.85 8.16
N HIS A 18 2.55 -5.71 7.81
CA HIS A 18 1.79 -5.59 6.58
C HIS A 18 1.10 -4.23 6.46
N ASP A 19 0.41 -3.80 7.51
CA ASP A 19 -0.34 -2.53 7.55
C ASP A 19 0.60 -1.32 7.43
N SER A 20 1.76 -1.36 8.09
CA SER A 20 2.79 -0.32 7.94
C SER A 20 3.36 -0.25 6.52
N MET A 21 3.70 -1.39 5.92
CA MET A 21 4.16 -1.44 4.53
C MET A 21 3.08 -0.95 3.55
N ARG A 22 1.82 -1.31 3.80
CA ARG A 22 0.69 -0.90 2.98
C ARG A 22 0.45 0.60 3.07
N LEU A 23 0.55 1.18 4.27
CA LEU A 23 0.44 2.61 4.52
C LEU A 23 1.48 3.41 3.73
N GLU A 24 2.75 3.02 3.81
CA GLU A 24 3.83 3.66 3.03
C GLU A 24 3.63 3.49 1.52
N GLY A 25 3.16 2.31 1.09
CA GLY A 25 2.84 2.05 -0.31
C GLY A 25 1.73 2.96 -0.85
N LEU A 26 0.66 3.15 -0.08
CA LEU A 26 -0.44 4.07 -0.41
C LEU A 26 0.05 5.50 -0.47
N LYS A 27 0.78 5.96 0.55
CA LYS A 27 1.35 7.32 0.61
C LYS A 27 2.23 7.62 -0.61
N ALA A 28 3.06 6.67 -1.02
CA ALA A 28 3.88 6.83 -2.21
C ALA A 28 3.04 6.84 -3.50
N ALA A 29 1.97 6.05 -3.59
CA ALA A 29 1.11 5.99 -4.78
C ALA A 29 0.31 7.28 -5.00
N ILE A 30 -0.59 7.60 -4.06
CA ILE A 30 -0.53 8.89 -3.34
C ILE A 30 0.10 10.07 -4.08
N ILE A 31 1.30 10.39 -3.58
CA ILE A 31 2.17 11.47 -4.04
C ILE A 31 2.48 11.38 -5.54
N ARG A 32 2.70 10.18 -6.10
CA ARG A 32 2.98 10.04 -7.54
C ARG A 32 1.81 10.54 -8.40
N TYR A 33 0.58 10.22 -8.02
CA TYR A 33 -0.61 10.65 -8.73
C TYR A 33 -0.83 12.16 -8.59
N VAL A 34 -0.64 12.70 -7.39
CA VAL A 34 -0.67 14.16 -7.16
C VAL A 34 0.34 14.88 -8.06
N ASN A 35 1.59 14.41 -8.09
CA ASN A 35 2.66 15.02 -8.89
C ASN A 35 2.38 14.94 -10.39
N ALA A 36 1.69 13.90 -10.85
CA ALA A 36 1.27 13.74 -12.24
C ALA A 36 -0.06 14.45 -12.56
N SER A 37 -0.66 15.18 -11.61
CA SER A 37 -2.00 15.78 -11.74
C SER A 37 -3.07 14.78 -12.18
N CYS A 38 -2.96 13.53 -11.71
CA CYS A 38 -3.91 12.47 -12.00
C CYS A 38 -4.95 12.35 -10.89
N GLU A 39 -6.15 11.89 -11.25
CA GLU A 39 -7.20 11.57 -10.28
C GLU A 39 -6.74 10.43 -9.37
N ILE A 40 -6.93 10.61 -8.06
CA ILE A 40 -6.60 9.63 -7.06
C ILE A 40 -7.84 8.80 -6.79
N ASP A 41 -7.67 7.48 -6.81
CA ASP A 41 -8.72 6.53 -6.43
C ASP A 41 -9.18 6.80 -4.96
N PRO A 42 -10.47 7.11 -4.72
CA PRO A 42 -10.96 7.43 -3.38
C PRO A 42 -10.80 6.26 -2.40
N GLU A 43 -10.77 5.02 -2.87
CA GLU A 43 -10.55 3.83 -2.06
C GLU A 43 -9.14 3.83 -1.45
N TRP A 44 -8.14 4.36 -2.16
CA TRP A 44 -6.77 4.46 -1.64
C TRP A 44 -6.68 5.46 -0.49
N VAL A 45 -7.37 6.59 -0.62
CA VAL A 45 -7.45 7.62 0.42
C VAL A 45 -8.20 7.08 1.64
N LYS A 46 -9.30 6.35 1.41
CA LYS A 46 -10.06 5.69 2.48
C LYS A 46 -9.20 4.68 3.23
N GLU A 47 -8.52 3.78 2.52
CA GLU A 47 -7.65 2.76 3.12
C GLU A 47 -6.51 3.41 3.91
N TYR A 48 -5.88 4.46 3.38
CA TYR A 48 -4.84 5.22 4.07
C TYR A 48 -5.36 5.78 5.41
N ASN A 49 -6.54 6.41 5.41
CA ASN A 49 -7.14 6.96 6.62
C ASN A 49 -7.50 5.88 7.65
N GLU A 50 -7.97 4.72 7.20
CA GLU A 50 -8.25 3.58 8.08
C GLU A 50 -6.98 3.02 8.72
N LEU A 51 -5.89 2.93 7.95
CA LEU A 51 -4.59 2.47 8.45
C LEU A 51 -3.99 3.45 9.47
N ILE A 52 -4.10 4.76 9.24
CA ILE A 52 -3.64 5.78 10.21
C ILE A 52 -4.38 5.67 11.53
N LYS A 53 -5.71 5.49 11.51
CA LYS A 53 -6.51 5.34 12.74
C LYS A 53 -6.05 4.15 13.57
N LYS A 54 -5.77 3.01 12.92
CA LYS A 54 -5.25 1.80 13.58
C LYS A 54 -3.86 1.96 14.21
N VAL A 55 -3.07 2.94 13.77
CA VAL A 55 -1.73 3.23 14.34
C VAL A 55 -1.84 4.20 15.54
N GLY A 56 -2.90 5.02 15.58
CA GLY A 56 -3.15 5.98 16.66
C GLY A 56 -3.91 5.42 17.87
N ASP A 57 -4.49 4.23 17.76
CA ASP A 57 -5.14 3.45 18.83
C ASP A 57 -4.16 2.49 19.52
#